data_AF-A0A174MDL1-F1
#
_entry.id   AF-A0A174MDL1-F1
#
_cell.length_a   1.000
_cell.length_b   1.000
_cell.length_c   1.000
_cell.angle_alpha   90.00
_cell.angle_beta   90.00
_cell.angle_gamma   90.00
#
_symmetry.space_group_name_H-M   'P 1'
#
loop_
_entity.id
_entity.type
_entity.pdbx_description
1 polymer ?
#
loop_
_entity_poly.entity_id
_entity_poly.type
_entity_poly.pdbx_seq_one_letter_code
_entity_poly.pdbx_strand_id
1 'polypeptide(L)'
;MSELEMNGSIVQLNFGMGFLRRINREVSIPVDGAPGLKEDVGLRYAVGGLLEGDVNTLVNVLYTANTNCEQRVTKDFIDKFIEDETTDIDKVFEDVLGFLKNSNATKKGTISAIENVEKANKLREAKLKAQMEAMA
;
A
#
# COMPACT_ATOMS: atom_id res chain seq x y z
N MET A 1 13.95 0.38 -10.58
CA MET A 1 13.81 -0.66 -9.55
C MET A 1 14.15 -0.04 -8.22
N SER A 2 13.62 -0.61 -7.14
CA SER A 2 13.95 -0.24 -5.76
C SER A 2 14.62 -1.42 -5.09
N GLU A 3 15.39 -1.15 -4.05
CA GLU A 3 16.11 -2.16 -3.27
C GLU A 3 15.83 -1.93 -1.80
N LEU A 4 15.69 -3.02 -1.05
CA LEU A 4 15.51 -2.99 0.39
C LEU A 4 16.32 -4.13 0.99
N GLU A 5 17.12 -3.83 2.02
CA GLU A 5 17.87 -4.85 2.74
C GLU A 5 16.93 -5.58 3.71
N MET A 6 16.89 -6.91 3.60
CA MET A 6 16.08 -7.79 4.44
C MET A 6 16.92 -8.99 4.84
N ASN A 7 17.00 -9.30 6.14
CA ASN A 7 17.74 -10.46 6.65
C ASN A 7 19.17 -10.57 6.11
N GLY A 8 19.88 -9.44 5.97
CA GLY A 8 21.24 -9.36 5.42
C GLY A 8 21.36 -9.59 3.90
N SER A 9 20.24 -9.59 3.16
CA SER A 9 20.20 -9.72 1.70
C SER A 9 19.57 -8.48 1.06
N ILE A 10 20.13 -8.02 -0.07
CA ILE A 10 19.53 -6.95 -0.87
C ILE A 10 18.38 -7.54 -1.71
N VAL A 11 17.15 -7.17 -1.39
CA VAL A 11 15.95 -7.62 -2.10
C VAL A 11 15.53 -6.57 -3.13
N GLN A 12 15.42 -6.99 -4.38
CA GLN A 12 14.92 -6.13 -5.46
C GLN A 12 13.39 -6.09 -5.45
N LEU A 13 12.85 -4.88 -5.68
CA LEU A 13 11.43 -4.58 -5.75
C LEU A 13 11.12 -3.82 -7.05
N ASN A 14 10.12 -4.28 -7.78
CA ASN A 14 9.68 -3.67 -9.03
C ASN A 14 8.23 -3.18 -8.96
N PHE A 15 8.06 -1.90 -8.61
CA PHE A 15 6.77 -1.20 -8.61
C PHE A 15 6.31 -0.78 -10.01
N GLY A 16 6.50 -1.64 -11.01
CA GLY A 16 6.13 -1.42 -12.41
C GLY A 16 4.73 -1.92 -12.76
N MET A 17 4.43 -2.05 -14.06
CA MET A 17 3.12 -2.52 -14.54
C MET A 17 2.77 -3.95 -14.09
N GLY A 18 3.78 -4.82 -13.94
CA GLY A 18 3.57 -6.17 -13.44
C GLY A 18 3.09 -6.20 -11.99
N PHE A 19 3.64 -5.33 -11.14
CA PHE A 19 3.13 -5.10 -9.78
C PHE A 19 1.73 -4.51 -9.82
N LEU A 20 1.53 -3.43 -10.58
CA LEU A 20 0.25 -2.72 -10.63
C LEU A 20 -0.92 -3.61 -11.06
N ARG A 21 -0.72 -4.47 -12.07
CA ARG A 21 -1.75 -5.41 -12.53
C ARG A 21 -2.12 -6.46 -11.49
N ARG A 22 -1.18 -6.87 -10.63
CA ARG A 22 -1.44 -7.85 -9.57
C ARG A 22 -2.16 -7.19 -8.41
N ILE A 23 -1.58 -6.12 -7.87
CA ILE A 23 -2.13 -5.45 -6.68
C ILE A 23 -3.54 -4.91 -6.94
N ASN A 24 -3.82 -4.36 -8.13
CA ASN A 24 -5.15 -3.81 -8.41
C ASN A 24 -6.26 -4.86 -8.39
N ARG A 25 -5.97 -6.11 -8.80
CA ARG A 25 -6.95 -7.19 -8.89
C ARG A 25 -7.33 -7.79 -7.54
N GLU A 26 -6.58 -7.49 -6.48
CA GLU A 26 -6.87 -8.00 -5.14
C GLU A 26 -8.14 -7.38 -4.55
N VAL A 27 -8.48 -6.16 -4.98
CA VAL A 27 -9.71 -5.47 -4.55
C VAL A 27 -10.46 -4.97 -5.77
N SER A 28 -11.66 -5.50 -5.97
CA SER A 28 -12.55 -5.12 -7.07
C SER A 28 -13.90 -4.68 -6.50
N ILE A 29 -14.31 -3.46 -6.82
CA ILE A 29 -15.55 -2.85 -6.31
C ILE A 29 -16.55 -2.62 -7.46
N PRO A 30 -17.87 -2.73 -7.21
CA PRO A 30 -18.86 -2.34 -8.20
C PRO A 30 -18.77 -0.85 -8.51
N VAL A 31 -18.96 -0.48 -9.78
CA VAL A 31 -19.03 0.92 -10.19
C VAL A 31 -20.44 1.45 -9.96
N ASP A 32 -20.54 2.54 -9.21
CA ASP A 32 -21.82 3.16 -8.89
C ASP A 32 -22.52 3.64 -10.18
N GLY A 33 -23.83 3.41 -10.27
CA GLY A 33 -24.62 3.71 -11.47
C GLY A 33 -24.38 2.81 -12.70
N ALA A 34 -23.51 1.80 -12.62
CA ALA A 34 -23.22 0.89 -13.74
C ALA A 34 -23.35 -0.59 -13.32
N PRO A 35 -24.57 -1.16 -13.32
CA PRO A 35 -24.81 -2.55 -12.92
C PRO A 35 -23.95 -3.54 -13.73
N GLY A 36 -23.22 -4.39 -13.02
CA GLY A 36 -22.37 -5.42 -13.63
C GLY A 36 -20.94 -4.97 -13.98
N LEU A 37 -20.64 -3.66 -13.92
CA LEU A 37 -19.29 -3.15 -14.09
C LEU A 37 -18.54 -3.14 -12.76
N LYS A 38 -17.28 -3.59 -12.78
CA LYS A 38 -16.37 -3.55 -11.62
C LYS A 38 -15.10 -2.78 -11.95
N GLU A 39 -14.56 -2.11 -10.94
CA GLU A 39 -13.29 -1.41 -11.00
C GLU A 39 -12.29 -2.06 -10.04
N ASP A 40 -11.10 -2.36 -10.56
CA ASP A 40 -9.98 -2.90 -9.80
C ASP A 40 -9.22 -1.75 -9.14
N VAL A 41 -9.30 -1.67 -7.81
CA VAL A 41 -8.87 -0.52 -7.00
C VAL A 41 -7.83 -0.88 -5.95
N GLY A 42 -7.21 -2.06 -6.05
CA GLY A 42 -6.30 -2.56 -5.02
C GLY A 42 -5.11 -1.67 -4.68
N LEU A 43 -4.51 -0.93 -5.62
CA LEU A 43 -3.45 0.05 -5.27
C LEU A 43 -3.96 1.11 -4.30
N ARG A 44 -5.20 1.60 -4.47
CA ARG A 44 -5.77 2.64 -3.61
C ARG A 44 -5.92 2.12 -2.18
N TYR A 45 -6.38 0.88 -2.02
CA TYR A 45 -6.52 0.25 -0.71
C TYR A 45 -5.16 -0.07 -0.09
N ALA A 46 -4.20 -0.56 -0.87
CA ALA A 46 -2.85 -0.83 -0.40
C ALA A 46 -2.17 0.45 0.14
N VAL A 47 -2.30 1.57 -0.56
CA VAL A 47 -1.76 2.85 -0.09
C VAL A 47 -2.47 3.33 1.19
N GLY A 48 -3.78 3.14 1.29
CA GLY A 48 -4.53 3.43 2.53
C GLY A 48 -4.04 2.61 3.71
N GLY A 49 -3.90 1.29 3.54
CA GLY A 49 -3.36 0.40 4.57
C GLY A 49 -1.93 0.77 4.98
N LEU A 50 -1.05 1.12 4.02
CA LEU A 50 0.30 1.59 4.33
C LEU A 50 0.30 2.89 5.16
N LEU A 51 -0.60 3.83 4.89
CA LEU A 51 -0.72 5.06 5.67
C LEU A 51 -1.28 4.82 7.09
N GLU A 52 -2.09 3.79 7.26
CA GLU A 52 -2.66 3.39 8.54
C GLU A 52 -1.76 2.42 9.33
N GLY A 53 -0.58 2.08 8.79
CA GLY A 53 0.38 1.18 9.44
C GLY A 53 0.01 -0.31 9.37
N ASP A 54 -0.83 -0.72 8.41
CA ASP A 54 -1.19 -2.12 8.23
C ASP A 54 0.01 -2.95 7.73
N VAL A 55 0.58 -3.71 8.65
CA VAL A 55 1.73 -4.59 8.42
C VAL A 55 1.42 -5.70 7.42
N ASN A 56 0.20 -6.23 7.39
CA ASN A 56 -0.16 -7.27 6.43
C ASN A 56 -0.22 -6.70 5.00
N THR A 57 -0.73 -5.47 4.87
CA THR A 57 -0.66 -4.73 3.61
C THR A 57 0.80 -4.50 3.19
N LEU A 58 1.69 -4.13 4.11
CA LEU A 58 3.12 -3.97 3.83
C LEU A 58 3.77 -5.25 3.29
N VAL A 59 3.58 -6.38 3.97
CA VAL A 59 4.05 -7.71 3.52
C VAL A 59 3.57 -7.99 2.11
N ASN A 60 2.28 -7.78 1.86
CA ASN A 60 1.69 -8.11 0.57
C ASN A 60 2.22 -7.21 -0.56
N VAL A 61 2.45 -5.93 -0.30
CA VAL A 61 3.06 -4.99 -1.25
C VAL A 61 4.48 -5.40 -1.58
N LEU A 62 5.32 -5.69 -0.57
CA LEU A 62 6.70 -6.14 -0.75
C LEU A 62 6.77 -7.43 -1.58
N TYR A 63 5.96 -8.43 -1.20
CA TYR A 63 5.88 -9.71 -1.90
C TYR A 63 5.44 -9.55 -3.36
N THR A 64 4.44 -8.72 -3.61
CA THR A 64 3.91 -8.48 -4.97
C THR A 64 4.92 -7.73 -5.82
N ALA A 65 5.65 -6.76 -5.24
CA ALA A 65 6.67 -5.99 -5.95
C ALA A 65 7.90 -6.85 -6.31
N ASN A 66 8.24 -7.83 -5.48
CA ASN A 66 9.33 -8.77 -5.73
C ASN A 66 8.98 -9.89 -6.74
N THR A 67 7.69 -10.20 -6.97
CA THR A 67 7.24 -11.35 -7.79
C THR A 67 7.81 -11.38 -9.23
N ASN A 68 8.25 -10.24 -9.77
CA ASN A 68 8.85 -10.13 -11.11
C ASN A 68 10.38 -9.88 -11.09
N CYS A 69 11.04 -10.08 -9.96
CA CYS A 69 12.48 -9.92 -9.79
C CYS A 69 13.19 -11.27 -9.87
N GLU A 70 14.50 -11.25 -10.16
CA GLU A 70 15.29 -12.48 -10.36
C GLU A 70 15.39 -13.29 -9.05
N GLN A 71 15.67 -12.62 -7.94
CA GLN A 71 15.65 -13.25 -6.61
C GLN A 71 14.27 -13.10 -5.98
N ARG A 72 13.48 -14.17 -6.05
CA ARG A 72 12.14 -14.21 -5.47
C ARG A 72 12.18 -14.61 -4.00
N VAL A 73 11.67 -13.74 -3.13
CA VAL A 73 11.50 -14.02 -1.69
C VAL A 73 10.11 -14.58 -1.39
N THR A 74 9.98 -15.29 -0.26
CA THR A 74 8.70 -15.80 0.24
C THR A 74 8.06 -14.78 1.19
N LYS A 75 6.76 -14.96 1.50
CA LYS A 75 6.12 -14.18 2.57
C LYS A 75 6.79 -14.44 3.92
N ASP A 76 7.04 -15.71 4.27
CA ASP A 76 7.78 -16.11 5.49
C ASP A 76 9.15 -15.41 5.64
N PHE A 77 9.87 -15.17 4.54
CA PHE A 77 11.12 -14.42 4.57
C PHE A 77 10.90 -12.94 4.93
N ILE A 78 9.85 -12.32 4.38
CA ILE A 78 9.47 -10.94 4.68
C ILE A 78 8.91 -10.84 6.11
N ASP A 79 8.12 -11.83 6.54
CA ASP A 79 7.54 -11.90 7.88
C ASP A 79 8.66 -11.92 8.93
N LYS A 80 9.68 -12.76 8.75
CA LYS A 80 10.88 -12.80 9.61
C LYS A 80 11.64 -11.48 9.66
N PHE A 81 11.71 -10.76 8.54
CA PHE A 81 12.32 -9.44 8.51
C PHE A 81 11.51 -8.43 9.33
N ILE A 82 10.19 -8.45 9.23
CA ILE A 82 9.31 -7.54 9.97
C ILE A 82 9.24 -7.89 11.46
N GLU A 83 9.30 -9.17 11.81
CA GLU A 83 9.28 -9.66 13.20
C GLU A 83 10.60 -9.47 13.96
N ASP A 84 11.70 -9.14 13.24
CA ASP A 84 12.98 -8.87 13.87
C ASP A 84 12.93 -7.59 14.72
N GLU A 85 13.28 -7.71 16.00
CA GLU A 85 13.25 -6.59 16.96
C GLU A 85 14.15 -5.41 16.56
N THR A 86 15.12 -5.64 15.68
CA THR A 86 16.05 -4.63 15.17
C THR A 86 15.55 -3.93 13.90
N THR A 87 14.44 -4.40 13.31
CA THR A 87 13.86 -3.78 12.12
C THR A 87 13.14 -2.49 12.47
N ASP A 88 13.60 -1.40 11.86
CA ASP A 88 12.92 -0.10 11.91
C ASP A 88 11.69 -0.12 10.98
N ILE A 89 10.57 -0.61 11.52
CA ILE A 89 9.33 -0.79 10.77
C ILE A 89 8.79 0.53 10.19
N ASP A 90 8.92 1.63 10.94
CA ASP A 90 8.48 2.96 10.50
C ASP A 90 9.23 3.37 9.23
N LYS A 91 10.56 3.19 9.23
CA LYS A 91 11.38 3.44 8.05
C LYS A 91 11.00 2.52 6.88
N VAL A 92 10.67 1.26 7.12
CA VAL A 92 10.24 0.35 6.05
C VAL A 92 8.94 0.85 5.39
N PHE A 93 7.97 1.33 6.17
CA PHE A 93 6.77 1.95 5.63
C PHE A 93 7.09 3.21 4.82
N GLU A 94 7.94 4.09 5.35
CA GLU A 94 8.38 5.31 4.66
C GLU A 94 9.06 5.00 3.31
N ASP A 95 9.98 4.04 3.30
CA ASP A 95 10.70 3.60 2.11
C ASP A 95 9.75 3.03 1.06
N VAL A 96 8.83 2.14 1.44
CA VAL A 96 7.85 1.55 0.52
C VAL A 96 6.90 2.59 -0.07
N LEU A 97 6.40 3.52 0.76
CA LEU A 97 5.60 4.65 0.28
C LEU A 97 6.43 5.56 -0.66
N GLY A 98 7.71 5.79 -0.34
CA GLY A 98 8.65 6.52 -1.17
C GLY A 98 8.85 5.85 -2.54
N PHE A 99 9.04 4.54 -2.58
CA PHE A 99 9.17 3.77 -3.82
C PHE A 99 7.91 3.87 -4.68
N LEU A 100 6.73 3.73 -4.07
CA LEU A 100 5.44 3.87 -4.76
C LEU A 100 5.20 5.28 -5.31
N LYS A 101 5.67 6.33 -4.61
CA LYS A 101 5.60 7.74 -5.04
C LYS A 101 6.59 8.06 -6.16
N ASN A 102 7.69 7.34 -6.26
CA ASN A 102 8.77 7.62 -7.22
C ASN A 102 8.73 6.74 -8.48
N SER A 103 8.14 5.54 -8.41
CA SER A 103 8.00 4.68 -9.59
C SER A 103 7.00 5.24 -10.61
N ASN A 104 7.39 5.25 -11.89
CA ASN A 104 6.58 5.81 -12.97
C ASN A 104 5.18 5.17 -13.09
N ALA A 105 5.06 3.86 -12.83
CA ALA A 105 3.80 3.14 -12.99
C ALA A 105 2.81 3.42 -11.84
N THR A 106 3.29 3.72 -10.64
CA THR A 106 2.45 3.87 -9.44
C THR A 106 2.32 5.31 -8.98
N LYS A 107 3.30 6.19 -9.28
CA LYS A 107 3.42 7.56 -8.77
C LYS A 107 2.10 8.33 -8.72
N LYS A 108 1.40 8.44 -9.85
CA LYS A 108 0.14 9.19 -9.92
C LYS A 108 -0.98 8.55 -9.09
N GLY A 109 -1.11 7.23 -9.16
CA GLY A 109 -2.10 6.48 -8.38
C GLY A 109 -1.86 6.61 -6.89
N THR A 110 -0.61 6.51 -6.46
CA THR A 110 -0.19 6.66 -5.06
C THR A 110 -0.49 8.06 -4.53
N ILE A 111 -0.10 9.12 -5.24
CA ILE A 111 -0.38 10.50 -4.81
C ILE A 111 -1.88 10.74 -4.69
N SER A 112 -2.66 10.31 -5.70
CA SER A 112 -4.11 10.45 -5.65
C SER A 112 -4.75 9.66 -4.51
N ALA A 113 -4.25 8.46 -4.21
CA ALA A 113 -4.74 7.66 -3.09
C ALA A 113 -4.47 8.36 -1.74
N ILE A 114 -3.27 8.93 -1.55
CA ILE A 114 -2.92 9.68 -0.33
C ILE A 114 -3.86 10.88 -0.16
N GLU A 115 -4.04 11.68 -1.20
CA GLU A 115 -4.94 12.84 -1.15
C GLU A 115 -6.38 12.45 -0.80
N ASN A 116 -6.85 11.30 -1.30
CA ASN A 116 -8.19 10.80 -1.00
C ASN A 116 -8.32 10.34 0.46
N VAL A 117 -7.29 9.68 1.00
CA VAL A 117 -7.26 9.28 2.42
C VAL A 117 -7.26 10.51 3.32
N GLU A 118 -6.43 11.51 3.03
CA GLU A 118 -6.40 12.76 3.80
C GLU A 118 -7.75 13.50 3.78
N LYS A 119 -8.41 13.57 2.61
CA LYS A 119 -9.75 14.16 2.48
C LYS A 119 -10.79 13.37 3.27
N ALA A 120 -10.73 12.04 3.22
CA ALA A 120 -11.65 11.18 3.96
C ALA A 120 -11.49 11.35 5.48
N ASN A 121 -10.25 11.43 5.97
CA ASN A 121 -9.95 11.66 7.39
C ASN A 121 -10.48 13.01 7.88
N LYS A 122 -10.21 14.10 7.15
CA LYS A 122 -10.75 15.44 7.46
C LYS A 122 -12.27 15.45 7.50
N LEU A 123 -12.93 14.78 6.56
CA LEU A 123 -14.39 14.69 6.54
C LEU A 123 -14.92 13.87 7.73
N ARG A 124 -14.25 12.79 8.11
CA ARG A 124 -14.62 11.94 9.25
C ARG A 124 -14.49 12.71 10.57
N GLU A 125 -13.40 13.44 10.76
CA GLU A 125 -13.19 14.32 11.92
C GLU A 125 -14.27 15.41 12.01
N ALA A 126 -14.59 16.07 10.91
CA ALA A 126 -15.64 17.09 10.87
C ALA A 126 -17.03 16.51 11.21
N LYS A 127 -17.35 15.31 10.70
CA LYS A 127 -18.60 14.62 11.02
C LYS A 127 -18.67 14.20 12.48
N LEU A 128 -17.59 13.67 13.04
CA LEU A 128 -17.51 13.31 14.46
C LEU A 128 -17.72 14.53 15.36
N LYS A 129 -17.06 15.65 15.03
CA LYS A 129 -17.23 16.91 15.77
C LYS A 129 -18.67 17.40 15.73
N ALA A 130 -19.30 17.44 14.55
CA ALA A 130 -20.69 17.86 14.41
C ALA A 130 -21.67 16.93 15.16
N GLN A 131 -21.41 15.62 15.18
CA GLN A 131 -22.20 14.67 15.96
C GLN A 131 -22.05 14.88 17.47
N MET A 132 -20.84 15.14 17.96
CA MET A 132 -20.60 15.43 19.37
C MET A 132 -21.27 16.74 19.81
N GLU A 133 -21.21 17.79 18.98
CA GLU A 133 -21.88 19.07 19.24
C GLU A 133 -23.41 18.93 19.26
N ALA A 134 -23.99 18.07 18.42
CA ALA A 134 -25.43 17.80 18.42
C ALA A 134 -25.90 16.95 19.61
N MET A 135 -24.98 16.30 20.33
CA MET A 135 -25.25 15.49 21.53
C MET A 135 -25.02 16.25 22.84
N ALA A 136 -24.44 17.45 22.80
CA ALA A 136 -24.17 18.33 23.94
C ALA A 136 -25.30 19.33 24.17
#